data_AF-A0A369T6F6-F1
#
_entry.id   AF-A0A369T6F6-F1
#
_cell.length_a   1.000
_cell.length_b   1.000
_cell.length_c   1.000
_cell.angle_alpha   90.00
_cell.angle_beta   90.00
_cell.angle_gamma   90.00
#
_symmetry.space_group_name_H-M   'P 1'
#
loop_
_entity.id
_entity.type
_entity.pdbx_description
1 polymer ?
#
loop_
_entity_poly.entity_id
_entity_poly.type
_entity_poly.pdbx_seq_one_letter_code
_entity_poly.pdbx_strand_id
1 'polypeptide(L)'
;MHTVRRSALVAVGVALGMLAGPAAADCTDPPIPGVNYQDCTFDRMDMSDVRLSGARLRGASFIRADLTGSDLSEVEAYRTKFLSATLRNVNFDGAQLFQVDFSRADLEGASFVNADLRSSEFYGANMRGVDLTDAQLRETDFTGADLSGATWTNGEYVCREGSIGRCN
;
A
#
# COMPACT_ATOMS: atom_id res chain seq x y z
N MET A 1 38.94 58.72 11.87
CA MET A 1 39.78 58.39 10.70
C MET A 1 40.66 57.21 11.07
N HIS A 2 40.35 56.01 10.57
CA HIS A 2 41.31 54.99 10.15
C HIS A 2 40.52 53.79 9.62
N THR A 3 40.43 53.77 8.29
CA THR A 3 40.09 52.65 7.44
C THR A 3 41.15 51.55 7.54
N VAL A 4 40.75 50.29 7.71
CA VAL A 4 41.48 49.14 7.16
C VAL A 4 40.47 48.16 6.55
N ARG A 5 40.80 47.73 5.34
CA ARG A 5 40.03 46.91 4.40
C ARG A 5 40.26 45.41 4.64
N ARG A 6 39.20 44.64 4.34
CA ARG A 6 39.15 43.33 3.65
C ARG A 6 40.10 42.21 4.12
N SER A 7 39.49 41.14 4.64
CA SER A 7 39.89 39.76 4.36
C SER A 7 38.65 38.94 4.05
N ALA A 8 38.43 38.65 2.77
CA ALA A 8 37.44 37.67 2.32
C ALA A 8 38.06 36.28 2.51
N LEU A 9 37.52 35.50 3.45
CA LEU A 9 37.80 34.07 3.54
C LEU A 9 36.80 33.35 2.62
N VAL A 10 37.30 32.93 1.46
CA VAL A 10 36.60 31.96 0.60
C VAL A 10 36.71 30.61 1.30
N ALA A 11 35.66 30.21 2.01
CA ALA A 11 35.52 28.84 2.49
C ALA A 11 35.11 27.98 1.28
N VAL A 12 36.09 27.35 0.62
CA VAL A 12 35.83 26.22 -0.26
C VAL A 12 35.46 25.04 0.64
N GLY A 13 34.17 24.96 0.99
CA GLY A 13 33.60 23.78 1.61
C GLY A 13 33.60 22.67 0.57
N VAL A 14 34.47 21.68 0.77
CA VAL A 14 34.48 20.42 0.01
C VAL A 14 33.06 19.85 0.08
N ALA A 15 32.35 19.87 -1.05
CA ALA A 15 31.13 19.10 -1.20
C ALA A 15 31.52 17.63 -1.11
N LEU A 16 31.42 17.08 0.10
CA LEU A 16 31.54 15.66 0.34
C LEU A 16 30.41 15.02 -0.45
N GLY A 17 30.76 14.45 -1.61
CA GLY A 17 29.81 13.74 -2.45
C GLY A 17 29.13 12.69 -1.58
N MET A 18 27.83 12.89 -1.34
CA MET A 18 26.99 11.84 -0.81
C MET A 18 27.02 10.72 -1.85
N LEU A 19 27.82 9.69 -1.58
CA LEU A 19 27.60 8.39 -2.18
C LEU A 19 26.21 8.00 -1.71
N ALA A 20 25.20 8.26 -2.55
CA ALA A 20 23.90 7.67 -2.40
C ALA A 20 24.12 6.16 -2.49
N GLY A 21 24.32 5.53 -1.33
CA GLY A 21 24.11 4.10 -1.20
C GLY A 21 22.68 3.77 -1.64
N PRO A 22 22.38 2.50 -1.95
CA PRO A 22 20.99 2.12 -2.21
C PRO A 22 20.15 2.67 -1.06
N ALA A 23 19.16 3.49 -1.37
CA ALA A 23 18.30 4.14 -0.38
C ALA A 23 17.76 3.05 0.55
N ALA A 24 18.39 2.89 1.71
CA ALA A 24 17.97 1.94 2.70
C ALA A 24 16.52 2.32 3.05
N ALA A 25 15.67 1.32 3.25
CA ALA A 25 14.35 1.61 3.78
C ALA A 25 14.54 2.33 5.12
N ASP A 26 14.03 3.55 5.22
CA ASP A 26 13.96 4.28 6.47
C ASP A 26 12.53 4.12 6.98
N CYS A 27 12.33 3.12 7.84
CA CYS A 27 11.03 2.82 8.42
C CYS A 27 10.51 3.94 9.34
N THR A 28 11.28 5.01 9.54
CA THR A 28 10.89 6.20 10.30
C THR A 28 10.61 7.42 9.44
N ASP A 29 10.81 7.32 8.12
CA ASP A 29 10.39 8.36 7.19
C ASP A 29 8.89 8.63 7.35
N PRO A 30 8.43 9.87 7.12
CA PRO A 30 7.00 10.18 7.13
C PRO A 30 6.27 9.43 5.99
N PRO A 31 4.99 9.07 6.17
CA PRO A 31 4.21 8.37 5.15
C PRO A 31 3.83 9.33 4.03
N ILE A 32 4.67 9.37 3.01
CA ILE A 32 4.54 10.22 1.84
C ILE A 32 4.55 9.39 0.56
N PRO A 33 4.01 9.92 -0.57
CA PRO A 33 4.09 9.24 -1.85
C PRO A 33 5.52 8.86 -2.24
N GLY A 34 5.71 7.65 -2.78
CA GLY A 34 7.00 7.13 -3.22
C GLY A 34 7.96 6.71 -2.10
N VAL A 35 7.56 6.77 -0.83
CA VAL A 35 8.43 6.38 0.31
C VAL A 35 8.89 4.93 0.19
N ASN A 36 10.12 4.67 0.67
CA ASN A 36 10.67 3.33 0.71
C ASN A 36 10.50 2.70 2.10
N TYR A 37 9.51 1.83 2.22
CA TYR A 37 9.26 1.03 3.43
C TYR A 37 9.47 -0.46 3.20
N GLN A 38 10.32 -0.82 2.24
CA GLN A 38 10.66 -2.20 1.97
C GLN A 38 11.13 -2.90 3.26
N ASP A 39 10.57 -4.08 3.54
CA ASP A 39 10.88 -4.92 4.70
C ASP A 39 10.64 -4.25 6.09
N CYS A 40 9.91 -3.13 6.13
CA CYS A 40 9.54 -2.44 7.39
C CYS A 40 8.37 -3.11 8.12
N THR A 41 8.21 -2.82 9.42
CA THR A 41 7.12 -3.35 10.24
C THR A 41 6.33 -2.21 10.89
N PHE A 42 5.05 -2.14 10.58
CA PHE A 42 4.06 -1.18 11.07
C PHE A 42 2.88 -1.88 11.76
N ASP A 43 3.08 -3.11 12.24
CA ASP A 43 2.04 -3.92 12.87
C ASP A 43 1.34 -3.15 14.00
N ARG A 44 0.00 -3.16 13.98
CA ARG A 44 -0.88 -2.48 14.95
C ARG A 44 -0.75 -0.96 15.00
N MET A 45 -0.08 -0.33 14.03
CA MET A 45 -0.02 1.12 13.97
C MET A 45 -1.33 1.71 13.44
N ASP A 46 -1.66 2.90 13.92
CA ASP A 46 -2.66 3.76 13.28
C ASP A 46 -1.96 4.52 12.16
N MET A 47 -2.38 4.23 10.94
CA MET A 47 -1.95 4.84 9.69
C MET A 47 -3.19 5.19 8.86
N SER A 48 -4.27 5.59 9.52
CA SER A 48 -5.46 6.12 8.86
C SER A 48 -5.14 7.39 8.08
N ASP A 49 -5.82 7.57 6.93
CA ASP A 49 -5.72 8.73 6.05
C ASP A 49 -4.30 9.09 5.54
N VAL A 50 -3.36 8.14 5.56
CA VAL A 50 -2.00 8.37 5.06
C VAL A 50 -1.96 8.38 3.52
N ARG A 51 -0.94 9.02 2.96
CA ARG A 51 -0.69 9.02 1.51
C ARG A 51 0.60 8.29 1.20
N LEU A 52 0.45 7.09 0.65
CA LEU A 52 1.53 6.18 0.28
C LEU A 52 1.50 5.85 -1.21
N SER A 53 0.89 6.70 -2.05
CA SER A 53 0.82 6.42 -3.48
C SER A 53 2.21 6.23 -4.09
N GLY A 54 2.37 5.18 -4.89
CA GLY A 54 3.67 4.79 -5.46
C GLY A 54 4.73 4.32 -4.46
N ALA A 55 4.39 4.11 -3.17
CA ALA A 55 5.35 3.67 -2.17
C ALA A 55 5.87 2.24 -2.44
N ARG A 56 7.10 1.97 -2.02
CA ARG A 56 7.71 0.64 -2.08
C ARG A 56 7.51 -0.06 -0.74
N LEU A 57 6.60 -1.02 -0.71
CA LEU A 57 6.16 -1.75 0.49
C LEU A 57 6.57 -3.22 0.45
N ARG A 58 7.37 -3.65 -0.53
CA ARG A 58 7.80 -5.05 -0.71
C ARG A 58 8.24 -5.67 0.62
N GLY A 59 7.63 -6.79 0.99
CA GLY A 59 7.96 -7.53 2.21
C GLY A 59 7.59 -6.83 3.53
N ALA A 60 6.99 -5.64 3.49
CA ALA A 60 6.58 -4.92 4.68
C ALA A 60 5.43 -5.62 5.41
N SER A 61 5.28 -5.30 6.69
CA SER A 61 4.27 -5.87 7.57
C SER A 61 3.37 -4.77 8.13
N PHE A 62 2.06 -4.89 7.91
CA PHE A 62 0.99 -4.03 8.41
C PHE A 62 -0.04 -4.88 9.18
N ILE A 63 0.41 -5.94 9.86
CA ILE A 63 -0.48 -6.90 10.51
C ILE A 63 -1.27 -6.17 11.61
N ARG A 64 -2.61 -6.23 11.51
CA ARG A 64 -3.53 -5.52 12.42
C ARG A 64 -3.34 -3.99 12.46
N ALA A 65 -2.67 -3.39 11.47
CA ALA A 65 -2.62 -1.94 11.34
C ALA A 65 -4.00 -1.39 10.90
N ASP A 66 -4.23 -0.11 11.19
CA ASP A 66 -5.36 0.64 10.64
C ASP A 66 -4.86 1.52 9.51
N LEU A 67 -5.35 1.31 8.29
CA LEU A 67 -5.09 2.16 7.13
C LEU A 67 -6.41 2.72 6.55
N THR A 68 -7.47 2.83 7.36
CA THR A 68 -8.76 3.34 6.89
C THR A 68 -8.61 4.65 6.12
N GLY A 69 -9.21 4.72 4.93
CA GLY A 69 -9.23 5.92 4.08
C GLY A 69 -7.89 6.28 3.42
N SER A 70 -6.85 5.46 3.60
CA SER A 70 -5.51 5.76 3.08
C SER A 70 -5.43 5.58 1.56
N ASP A 71 -4.51 6.33 0.97
CA ASP A 71 -4.19 6.24 -0.46
C ASP A 71 -2.93 5.38 -0.65
N LEU A 72 -3.13 4.15 -1.14
CA LEU A 72 -2.10 3.18 -1.50
C LEU A 72 -2.17 2.89 -3.01
N SER A 73 -2.62 3.85 -3.83
CA SER A 73 -2.60 3.71 -5.28
C SER A 73 -1.18 3.50 -5.81
N GLU A 74 -1.02 2.70 -6.85
CA GLU A 74 0.25 2.46 -7.54
C GLU A 74 1.39 1.90 -6.66
N VAL A 75 1.12 1.39 -5.45
CA VAL A 75 2.17 0.84 -4.57
C VAL A 75 2.82 -0.42 -5.13
N GLU A 76 4.10 -0.60 -4.82
CA GLU A 76 4.83 -1.85 -5.02
C GLU A 76 4.83 -2.67 -3.73
N ALA A 77 3.85 -3.57 -3.58
CA ALA A 77 3.58 -4.28 -2.32
C ALA A 77 3.75 -5.81 -2.44
N TYR A 78 4.66 -6.26 -3.31
CA TYR A 78 4.98 -7.69 -3.45
C TYR A 78 5.31 -8.34 -2.09
N ARG A 79 4.57 -9.40 -1.71
CA ARG A 79 4.71 -10.13 -0.43
C ARG A 79 4.51 -9.30 0.83
N THR A 80 3.83 -8.16 0.74
CA THR A 80 3.41 -7.39 1.92
C THR A 80 2.34 -8.16 2.70
N LYS A 81 2.27 -7.94 4.02
CA LYS A 81 1.28 -8.56 4.90
C LYS A 81 0.32 -7.52 5.45
N PHE A 82 -0.96 -7.69 5.15
CA PHE A 82 -2.09 -6.94 5.72
C PHE A 82 -3.01 -7.85 6.55
N LEU A 83 -2.50 -8.99 7.04
CA LEU A 83 -3.24 -9.94 7.86
C LEU A 83 -3.99 -9.23 8.99
N SER A 84 -5.31 -9.38 9.03
CA SER A 84 -6.19 -8.76 10.02
C SER A 84 -6.10 -7.23 10.12
N ALA A 85 -5.61 -6.53 9.10
CA ALA A 85 -5.58 -5.07 9.03
C ALA A 85 -6.98 -4.49 8.79
N THR A 86 -7.19 -3.24 9.21
CA THR A 86 -8.36 -2.45 8.83
C THR A 86 -7.99 -1.62 7.61
N LEU A 87 -8.63 -1.88 6.48
CA LEU A 87 -8.35 -1.32 5.16
C LEU A 87 -9.63 -0.77 4.51
N ARG A 88 -10.57 -0.28 5.32
CA ARG A 88 -11.86 0.23 4.81
C ARG A 88 -11.63 1.47 3.95
N ASN A 89 -12.31 1.52 2.81
CA ASN A 89 -12.22 2.64 1.86
C ASN A 89 -10.77 2.99 1.43
N VAL A 90 -9.86 2.02 1.43
CA VAL A 90 -8.49 2.22 0.94
C VAL A 90 -8.49 2.22 -0.59
N ASN A 91 -7.71 3.12 -1.16
CA ASN A 91 -7.42 3.12 -2.59
C ASN A 91 -6.17 2.26 -2.87
N PHE A 92 -6.33 1.14 -3.58
CA PHE A 92 -5.24 0.31 -4.13
C PHE A 92 -5.21 0.34 -5.67
N ASP A 93 -5.78 1.37 -6.30
CA ASP A 93 -5.87 1.44 -7.75
C ASP A 93 -4.49 1.40 -8.40
N GLY A 94 -4.34 0.55 -9.44
CA GLY A 94 -3.07 0.34 -10.14
C GLY A 94 -1.96 -0.31 -9.32
N ALA A 95 -2.23 -0.75 -8.08
CA ALA A 95 -1.21 -1.31 -7.21
C ALA A 95 -0.67 -2.68 -7.70
N GLN A 96 0.61 -2.92 -7.43
CA GLN A 96 1.27 -4.21 -7.65
C GLN A 96 1.21 -5.04 -6.38
N LEU A 97 0.19 -5.89 -6.29
CA LEU A 97 -0.17 -6.64 -5.08
C LEU A 97 0.01 -8.15 -5.27
N PHE A 98 1.01 -8.59 -6.03
CA PHE A 98 1.29 -10.01 -6.25
C PHE A 98 1.78 -10.69 -4.96
N GLN A 99 1.20 -11.85 -4.62
CA GLN A 99 1.52 -12.63 -3.40
C GLN A 99 1.32 -11.87 -2.08
N VAL A 100 0.30 -11.01 -2.00
CA VAL A 100 -0.03 -10.26 -0.77
C VAL A 100 -0.98 -11.06 0.11
N ASP A 101 -0.77 -10.99 1.41
CA ASP A 101 -1.66 -11.60 2.41
C ASP A 101 -2.62 -10.55 2.98
N PHE A 102 -3.87 -10.58 2.52
CA PHE A 102 -5.01 -9.80 3.03
C PHE A 102 -5.94 -10.67 3.91
N SER A 103 -5.49 -11.84 4.36
CA SER A 103 -6.35 -12.77 5.10
C SER A 103 -6.96 -12.08 6.33
N ARG A 104 -8.26 -12.28 6.54
CA ARG A 104 -9.04 -11.68 7.64
C ARG A 104 -8.96 -10.15 7.73
N ALA A 105 -8.50 -9.46 6.70
CA ALA A 105 -8.51 -8.00 6.64
C ALA A 105 -9.95 -7.50 6.46
N ASP A 106 -10.19 -6.27 6.90
CA ASP A 106 -11.43 -5.55 6.61
C ASP A 106 -11.22 -4.57 5.46
N LEU A 107 -11.69 -4.94 4.28
CA LEU A 107 -11.54 -4.20 3.02
C LEU A 107 -12.86 -3.57 2.57
N GLU A 108 -13.84 -3.38 3.46
CA GLU A 108 -15.14 -2.83 3.07
C GLU A 108 -14.98 -1.50 2.30
N GLY A 109 -15.54 -1.46 1.09
CA GLY A 109 -15.48 -0.29 0.21
C GLY A 109 -14.10 0.04 -0.37
N ALA A 110 -13.09 -0.82 -0.23
CA ALA A 110 -11.78 -0.61 -0.85
C ALA A 110 -11.85 -0.69 -2.37
N SER A 111 -10.91 -0.02 -3.04
CA SER A 111 -10.78 -0.01 -4.50
C SER A 111 -9.51 -0.73 -4.93
N PHE A 112 -9.60 -1.63 -5.90
CA PHE A 112 -8.47 -2.35 -6.51
C PHE A 112 -8.52 -2.21 -8.04
N VAL A 113 -9.00 -1.07 -8.54
CA VAL A 113 -9.21 -0.89 -9.98
C VAL A 113 -7.86 -0.96 -10.70
N ASN A 114 -7.77 -1.79 -11.75
CA ASN A 114 -6.52 -2.07 -12.46
C ASN A 114 -5.38 -2.69 -11.60
N ALA A 115 -5.66 -3.21 -10.41
CA ALA A 115 -4.61 -3.78 -9.54
C ALA A 115 -4.18 -5.19 -9.98
N ASP A 116 -2.93 -5.55 -9.71
CA ASP A 116 -2.42 -6.92 -9.89
C ASP A 116 -2.49 -7.70 -8.58
N LEU A 117 -3.50 -8.57 -8.44
CA LEU A 117 -3.77 -9.38 -7.25
C LEU A 117 -3.40 -10.85 -7.41
N ARG A 118 -2.61 -11.19 -8.44
CA ARG A 118 -2.31 -12.59 -8.76
C ARG A 118 -1.60 -13.27 -7.58
N SER A 119 -2.04 -14.49 -7.29
CA SER A 119 -1.52 -15.32 -6.18
C SER A 119 -1.64 -14.70 -4.78
N SER A 120 -2.55 -13.74 -4.59
CA SER A 120 -2.81 -13.11 -3.28
C SER A 120 -3.89 -13.81 -2.49
N GLU A 121 -3.86 -13.65 -1.17
CA GLU A 121 -4.71 -14.38 -0.23
C GLU A 121 -5.71 -13.43 0.44
N PHE A 122 -7.00 -13.75 0.36
CA PHE A 122 -8.10 -13.02 0.99
C PHE A 122 -8.87 -13.92 1.95
N TYR A 123 -8.24 -14.96 2.51
CA TYR A 123 -8.93 -15.96 3.32
C TYR A 123 -9.73 -15.31 4.47
N GLY A 124 -11.05 -15.46 4.44
CA GLY A 124 -11.96 -14.89 5.45
C GLY A 124 -11.95 -13.35 5.54
N ALA A 125 -11.53 -12.63 4.50
CA ALA A 125 -11.56 -11.17 4.47
C ALA A 125 -12.98 -10.63 4.29
N ASN A 126 -13.27 -9.46 4.86
CA ASN A 126 -14.47 -8.69 4.53
C ASN A 126 -14.18 -7.86 3.28
N MET A 127 -14.76 -8.24 2.13
CA MET A 127 -14.58 -7.54 0.86
C MET A 127 -15.91 -6.96 0.34
N ARG A 128 -16.81 -6.60 1.25
CA ARG A 128 -18.11 -6.05 0.89
C ARG A 128 -17.96 -4.73 0.15
N GLY A 129 -18.65 -4.60 -0.98
CA GLY A 129 -18.63 -3.37 -1.78
C GLY A 129 -17.28 -3.01 -2.41
N VAL A 130 -16.33 -3.95 -2.46
CA VAL A 130 -15.01 -3.72 -3.08
C VAL A 130 -15.14 -3.55 -4.59
N ASP A 131 -14.35 -2.66 -5.19
CA ASP A 131 -14.23 -2.54 -6.64
C ASP A 131 -13.01 -3.33 -7.16
N LEU A 132 -13.25 -4.39 -7.94
CA LEU A 132 -12.23 -5.21 -8.60
C LEU A 132 -12.15 -4.95 -10.11
N THR A 133 -12.74 -3.87 -10.62
CA THR A 133 -12.77 -3.58 -12.07
C THR A 133 -11.36 -3.63 -12.68
N ASP A 134 -11.21 -4.41 -13.74
CA ASP A 134 -9.93 -4.65 -14.44
C ASP A 134 -8.80 -5.25 -13.58
N ALA A 135 -9.09 -5.72 -12.37
CA ALA A 135 -8.09 -6.37 -11.51
C ALA A 135 -7.69 -7.76 -12.03
N GLN A 136 -6.41 -8.11 -11.88
CA GLN A 136 -5.88 -9.42 -12.26
C GLN A 136 -5.96 -10.41 -11.10
N LEU A 137 -6.86 -11.40 -11.18
CA LEU A 137 -7.17 -12.33 -10.07
C LEU A 137 -6.65 -13.77 -10.27
N ARG A 138 -5.66 -13.99 -11.16
CA ARG A 138 -5.16 -15.35 -11.43
C ARG A 138 -4.55 -15.95 -10.15
N GLU A 139 -5.04 -17.13 -9.75
CA GLU A 139 -4.59 -17.84 -8.54
C GLU A 139 -4.83 -17.08 -7.22
N THR A 140 -5.69 -16.06 -7.22
CA THR A 140 -6.10 -15.38 -5.98
C THR A 140 -7.02 -16.29 -5.16
N ASP A 141 -6.76 -16.42 -3.85
CA ASP A 141 -7.57 -17.22 -2.95
C ASP A 141 -8.61 -16.35 -2.23
N PHE A 142 -9.87 -16.51 -2.60
CA PHE A 142 -11.00 -15.85 -1.94
C PHE A 142 -11.66 -16.72 -0.87
N THR A 143 -11.13 -17.90 -0.51
CA THR A 143 -11.81 -18.86 0.37
C THR A 143 -12.35 -18.20 1.65
N GLY A 144 -13.67 -18.20 1.81
CA GLY A 144 -14.35 -17.62 2.97
C GLY A 144 -14.45 -16.09 2.98
N ALA A 145 -13.91 -15.37 1.99
CA ALA A 145 -14.08 -13.93 1.86
C ALA A 145 -15.53 -13.56 1.56
N ASP A 146 -16.04 -12.48 2.16
CA ASP A 146 -17.35 -11.92 1.83
C ASP A 146 -17.23 -10.91 0.68
N LEU A 147 -17.67 -11.29 -0.51
CA LEU A 147 -17.66 -10.47 -1.73
C LEU A 147 -19.01 -9.78 -1.99
N SER A 148 -19.91 -9.72 -1.02
CA SER A 148 -21.24 -9.15 -1.23
C SER A 148 -21.18 -7.70 -1.71
N GLY A 149 -21.84 -7.41 -2.84
CA GLY A 149 -21.84 -6.07 -3.42
C GLY A 149 -20.53 -5.66 -4.10
N ALA A 150 -19.54 -6.55 -4.20
CA ALA A 150 -18.30 -6.23 -4.92
C ALA A 150 -18.57 -6.08 -6.43
N THR A 151 -17.97 -5.06 -7.05
CA THR A 151 -17.91 -4.93 -8.52
C THR A 151 -16.82 -5.87 -9.04
N TRP A 152 -17.18 -6.78 -9.94
CA TRP A 152 -16.27 -7.80 -10.46
C TRP A 152 -15.36 -7.26 -11.56
N THR A 153 -14.43 -8.10 -12.02
CA THR A 153 -13.32 -7.68 -12.90
C THR A 153 -13.73 -7.12 -14.26
N ASN A 154 -14.96 -7.35 -14.72
CA ASN A 154 -15.46 -6.77 -15.97
C ASN A 154 -16.12 -5.38 -15.77
N GLY A 155 -16.21 -4.87 -14.55
CA GLY A 155 -16.85 -3.59 -14.22
C GLY A 155 -18.37 -3.54 -14.37
N GLU A 156 -18.99 -4.58 -14.94
CA GLU A 156 -20.43 -4.64 -15.22
C GLU A 156 -21.19 -5.52 -14.23
N TYR A 157 -20.52 -6.53 -13.66
CA TYR A 157 -21.14 -7.51 -12.78
C TYR A 157 -20.92 -7.14 -11.32
N VAL A 158 -22.00 -7.05 -10.55
CA VAL A 158 -21.94 -6.84 -9.09
C VAL A 158 -22.35 -8.13 -8.38
N CYS A 159 -21.50 -8.61 -7.48
CA CYS A 159 -21.74 -9.84 -6.72
C CYS A 159 -22.98 -9.68 -5.83
N ARG A 160 -23.83 -10.71 -5.80
CA ARG A 160 -25.03 -10.69 -4.95
C ARG A 160 -24.66 -10.78 -3.46
N GLU A 161 -25.59 -10.35 -2.60
CA GLU A 161 -25.49 -10.58 -1.15
C GLU A 161 -25.30 -12.07 -0.81
N GLY A 162 -24.43 -12.35 0.15
CA GLY A 162 -24.05 -13.71 0.54
C GLY A 162 -23.02 -14.38 -0.37
N SER A 163 -22.34 -13.62 -1.23
CA SER A 163 -21.26 -14.14 -2.09
C SER A 163 -20.01 -14.47 -1.27
N ILE A 164 -19.95 -15.68 -0.72
CA ILE A 164 -18.82 -16.15 0.10
C ILE A 164 -17.86 -17.01 -0.74
N GLY A 165 -16.61 -16.58 -0.83
CA GLY A 165 -15.53 -17.27 -1.55
C GLY A 165 -15.60 -17.28 -3.06
N ARG A 166 -16.72 -16.84 -3.62
CA ARG A 166 -16.93 -16.66 -5.06
C ARG A 166 -18.04 -15.62 -5.28
N CYS A 167 -17.91 -14.86 -6.35
CA CYS A 167 -18.95 -13.95 -6.82
C CYS A 167 -20.08 -14.76 -7.48
N ASN A 168 -21.30 -14.73 -6.91
CA ASN A 168 -22.47 -15.47 -7.43
C ASN A 168 -23.47 -14.57 -8.16
#